data_AF-A0A2D7XI71-F1
#
_entry.id   AF-A0A2D7XI71-F1
#
_cell.length_a   1.000
_cell.length_b   1.000
_cell.length_c   1.000
_cell.angle_alpha   90.00
_cell.angle_beta   90.00
_cell.angle_gamma   90.00
#
_symmetry.space_group_name_H-M   'P 1'
#
loop_
_entity.id
_entity.type
_entity.pdbx_description
1 polymer ?
#
loop_
_entity_poly.entity_id
_entity_poly.type
_entity_poly.pdbx_seq_one_letter_code
_entity_poly.pdbx_strand_id
1 'polypeptide(L)'
;MQIKVNKNKKQYKYKIKSWSDVTLDKWVKLVKAEKLTETKSTKEIIHIMSDMPKELIDSLSLIDVTIIIKAISNLQSKKTSQFKNIIQVGKQKYGFIPNLEELTLGEYADIEHFIKQGIESNMHKIMSVLYRPITETEGEFYSIEAYDNTSMRLRSKKFLDMKAEQVEGALVFFWTLGKELLTTLQLYLSKKLEKAKQQLTKDLQTNGVGLA
;
A
#
# COMPACT_ATOMS: atom_id res chain seq x y z
N MET A 1 0.02 5.35 22.45
CA MET A 1 -0.33 6.53 23.28
C MET A 1 -1.40 6.14 24.29
N GLN A 2 -1.43 6.72 25.49
CA GLN A 2 -2.52 6.49 26.46
C GLN A 2 -3.45 7.69 26.49
N ILE A 3 -4.76 7.44 26.42
CA ILE A 3 -5.80 8.45 26.58
C ILE A 3 -6.54 8.22 27.91
N LYS A 4 -6.94 9.31 28.55
CA LYS A 4 -7.76 9.30 29.76
C LYS A 4 -9.16 9.73 29.40
N VAL A 5 -10.15 8.90 29.73
CA VAL A 5 -11.57 9.20 29.53
C VAL A 5 -12.25 9.22 30.89
N ASN A 6 -13.04 10.26 31.15
CA ASN A 6 -13.78 10.40 32.39
C ASN A 6 -15.22 9.93 32.18
N LYS A 7 -15.67 8.92 32.94
CA LYS A 7 -17.07 8.45 32.92
C LYS A 7 -17.54 8.22 34.35
N ASN A 8 -18.70 8.76 34.72
CA ASN A 8 -19.32 8.60 36.04
C ASN A 8 -18.36 8.90 37.22
N LYS A 9 -17.62 10.02 37.15
CA LYS A 9 -16.59 10.41 38.13
C LYS A 9 -15.41 9.42 38.28
N LYS A 10 -15.29 8.42 37.41
CA LYS A 10 -14.15 7.50 37.32
C LYS A 10 -13.33 7.78 36.06
N GLN A 11 -12.01 7.74 36.19
CA GLN A 11 -11.08 7.92 35.08
C GLN A 11 -10.61 6.55 34.58
N TYR A 12 -10.77 6.31 33.28
CA TYR A 12 -10.30 5.11 32.61
C TYR A 12 -9.14 5.45 31.68
N LYS A 13 -8.14 4.56 31.60
CA LYS A 13 -6.98 4.71 30.71
C LYS A 13 -7.06 3.67 29.61
N TYR A 14 -6.97 4.12 28.36
CA TYR A 14 -7.00 3.25 27.18
C TYR A 14 -5.76 3.46 26.33
N LYS A 15 -5.29 2.39 25.69
CA LYS A 15 -4.12 2.43 24.81
C LYS A 15 -4.57 2.60 23.37
N ILE A 16 -4.23 3.73 22.77
CA ILE A 16 -4.25 3.90 21.32
C ILE A 16 -2.98 3.25 20.75
N LYS A 17 -3.20 2.33 19.81
CA LYS A 17 -2.17 1.61 19.06
C LYS A 17 -1.37 2.60 18.22
N SER A 18 -0.06 2.36 18.10
CA SER A 18 0.76 3.09 17.13
C SER A 18 0.32 2.71 15.71
N TRP A 19 0.54 3.60 14.73
CA TRP A 19 0.33 3.25 13.32
C TRP A 19 1.23 2.08 12.88
N SER A 20 2.46 2.04 13.39
CA SER A 20 3.41 0.93 13.20
C SER A 20 2.95 -0.42 13.78
N ASP A 21 1.94 -0.40 14.67
CA ASP A 21 1.32 -1.61 15.23
C ASP A 21 0.10 -2.08 14.43
N VAL A 22 -0.36 -1.30 13.44
CA VAL A 22 -1.49 -1.65 12.59
C VAL A 22 -1.05 -2.76 11.65
N THR A 23 -1.78 -3.88 11.70
CA THR A 23 -1.59 -5.00 10.77
C THR A 23 -2.42 -4.78 9.51
N LEU A 24 -2.11 -5.51 8.44
CA LEU A 24 -2.84 -5.43 7.19
C LEU A 24 -4.32 -5.76 7.37
N ASP A 25 -4.67 -6.76 8.19
CA ASP A 25 -6.07 -7.04 8.53
C ASP A 25 -6.80 -5.82 9.12
N LYS A 26 -6.16 -5.11 10.05
CA LYS A 26 -6.72 -3.89 10.64
C LYS A 26 -6.78 -2.76 9.62
N TRP A 27 -5.76 -2.61 8.79
CA TRP A 27 -5.73 -1.59 7.74
C TRP A 27 -6.89 -1.77 6.75
N VAL A 28 -7.18 -3.00 6.31
CA VAL A 28 -8.33 -3.30 5.44
C VAL A 28 -9.65 -2.91 6.13
N LYS A 29 -9.77 -3.17 7.44
CA LYS A 29 -10.96 -2.77 8.21
C LYS A 29 -11.09 -1.25 8.31
N LEU A 30 -9.98 -0.52 8.47
CA LEU A 30 -9.97 0.95 8.47
C LEU A 30 -10.42 1.53 7.13
N VAL A 31 -9.88 1.03 6.01
CA VAL A 31 -10.29 1.50 4.67
C VAL A 31 -11.78 1.20 4.40
N LYS A 32 -12.29 0.06 4.86
CA LYS A 32 -13.73 -0.24 4.80
C LYS A 32 -14.55 0.68 5.69
N ALA A 33 -14.05 1.07 6.86
CA ALA A 33 -14.73 1.97 7.77
C ALA A 33 -14.92 3.37 7.17
N GLU A 34 -13.98 3.85 6.35
CA GLU A 34 -14.08 5.13 5.63
C GLU A 34 -15.29 5.20 4.67
N LYS A 35 -15.80 4.04 4.22
CA LYS A 35 -16.99 3.96 3.36
C LYS A 35 -18.32 3.97 4.12
N LEU A 36 -18.29 3.96 5.46
CA LEU A 36 -19.48 3.99 6.31
C LEU A 36 -19.95 5.43 6.55
N THR A 37 -21.14 5.58 7.15
CA THR A 37 -21.60 6.88 7.64
C THR A 37 -20.65 7.42 8.71
N GLU A 38 -20.54 8.74 8.83
CA GLU A 38 -19.55 9.42 9.69
C GLU A 38 -19.54 8.89 11.14
N THR A 39 -20.72 8.72 11.75
CA THR A 39 -20.85 8.19 13.11
C THR A 39 -20.41 6.73 13.21
N LYS A 40 -20.75 5.88 12.22
CA LYS A 40 -20.34 4.46 12.22
C LYS A 40 -18.84 4.31 11.97
N SER A 41 -18.31 5.09 11.02
CA SER A 41 -16.88 5.14 10.71
C SER A 41 -16.07 5.52 11.95
N THR A 42 -16.46 6.60 12.63
CA THR A 42 -15.81 7.09 13.86
C THR A 42 -15.73 5.99 14.93
N LYS A 43 -16.86 5.31 15.20
CA LYS A 43 -16.91 4.23 16.20
C LYS A 43 -15.99 3.08 15.84
N GLU A 44 -16.00 2.67 14.57
CA GLU A 44 -15.20 1.54 14.10
C GLU A 44 -13.70 1.88 14.11
N ILE A 45 -13.31 3.09 13.71
CA ILE A 45 -11.92 3.57 13.76
C ILE A 45 -11.40 3.55 15.21
N ILE A 46 -12.17 4.10 16.16
CA ILE A 46 -11.79 4.10 17.58
C ILE A 46 -11.64 2.66 18.09
N HIS A 47 -12.58 1.78 17.74
CA HIS A 47 -12.52 0.38 18.15
C HIS A 47 -11.28 -0.35 17.60
N ILE A 48 -10.96 -0.15 16.32
CA ILE A 48 -9.79 -0.79 15.68
C ILE A 48 -8.48 -0.26 16.28
N MET A 49 -8.40 1.05 16.51
CA MET A 49 -7.18 1.74 16.91
C MET A 49 -6.94 1.77 18.42
N SER A 50 -7.92 1.37 19.23
CA SER A 50 -7.77 1.30 20.69
C SER A 50 -8.03 -0.12 21.23
N ASP A 51 -7.95 -0.26 22.54
CA ASP A 51 -8.40 -1.42 23.33
C ASP A 51 -9.79 -1.18 23.95
N MET A 52 -10.54 -0.17 23.47
CA MET A 52 -11.82 0.23 24.03
C MET A 52 -12.96 -0.70 23.59
N PRO A 53 -13.83 -1.17 24.53
CA PRO A 53 -15.06 -1.90 24.21
C PRO A 53 -16.06 -1.03 23.44
N LYS A 54 -16.84 -1.62 22.51
CA LYS A 54 -17.80 -0.89 21.67
C LYS A 54 -18.88 -0.18 22.50
N GLU A 55 -19.34 -0.83 23.56
CA GLU A 55 -20.37 -0.32 24.48
C GLU A 55 -19.89 0.95 25.19
N LEU A 56 -18.58 1.06 25.44
CA LEU A 56 -18.00 2.26 26.03
C LEU A 56 -17.90 3.39 25.00
N ILE A 57 -17.51 3.07 23.76
CA ILE A 57 -17.42 4.05 22.66
C ILE A 57 -18.76 4.75 22.46
N ASP A 58 -19.86 4.00 22.51
CA ASP A 58 -21.22 4.55 22.37
C ASP A 58 -21.63 5.53 23.49
N SER A 59 -20.96 5.46 24.63
CA SER A 59 -21.22 6.30 25.80
C SER A 59 -20.27 7.48 25.97
N LEU A 60 -19.33 7.67 25.04
CA LEU A 60 -18.38 8.79 25.06
C LEU A 60 -19.08 10.12 24.77
N SER A 61 -18.60 11.19 25.40
CA SER A 61 -19.01 12.54 25.00
C SER A 61 -18.43 12.89 23.63
N LEU A 62 -19.10 13.78 22.88
CA LEU A 62 -18.59 14.25 21.59
C LEU A 62 -17.21 14.93 21.70
N ILE A 63 -16.94 15.57 22.84
CA ILE A 63 -15.64 16.19 23.14
C ILE A 63 -14.57 15.10 23.23
N ASP A 64 -14.81 14.04 24.00
CA ASP A 64 -13.86 12.92 24.13
C ASP A 64 -13.61 12.24 22.79
N VAL A 65 -14.69 11.99 22.02
CA VAL A 65 -14.58 11.42 20.66
C VAL A 65 -13.69 12.27 19.77
N THR A 66 -13.89 13.60 19.77
CA THR A 66 -13.10 14.54 18.97
C THR A 66 -11.63 14.52 19.36
N ILE A 67 -11.33 14.49 20.67
CA ILE A 67 -9.96 14.39 21.18
C ILE A 67 -9.30 13.10 20.68
N ILE A 68 -10.00 11.97 20.79
CA ILE A 68 -9.48 10.65 20.40
C ILE A 68 -9.21 10.59 18.90
N ILE A 69 -10.17 11.01 18.07
CA ILE A 69 -10.01 11.01 16.61
C ILE A 69 -8.86 11.92 16.19
N LYS A 70 -8.76 13.13 16.74
CA LYS A 70 -7.62 14.03 16.46
C LYS A 70 -6.29 13.37 16.83
N ALA A 71 -6.25 12.64 17.95
CA ALA A 71 -5.08 11.90 18.37
C ALA A 71 -4.71 10.78 17.37
N ILE A 72 -5.70 10.04 16.86
CA ILE A 72 -5.50 8.99 15.85
C ILE A 72 -5.03 9.61 14.53
N SER A 73 -5.67 10.68 14.05
CA SER A 73 -5.28 11.38 12.81
C SER A 73 -3.85 11.92 12.88
N ASN A 74 -3.42 12.43 14.03
CA ASN A 74 -2.04 12.87 14.24
C ASN A 74 -1.02 11.73 14.19
N LEU A 75 -1.40 10.51 14.60
CA LEU A 75 -0.53 9.33 14.45
C LEU A 75 -0.43 8.92 12.99
N GLN A 76 -1.54 8.98 12.25
CA GLN A 76 -1.59 8.68 10.83
C GLN A 76 -0.81 9.71 9.99
N SER A 77 -0.84 10.99 10.33
CA SER A 77 -0.16 12.05 9.55
C SER A 77 1.36 12.06 9.73
N LYS A 78 1.87 11.55 10.86
CA LYS A 78 3.31 11.46 11.15
C LYS A 78 3.97 10.22 10.53
N LYS A 79 3.23 9.43 9.75
CA LYS A 79 3.76 8.21 9.15
C LYS A 79 4.76 8.52 8.03
N THR A 80 5.84 7.75 7.99
CA THR A 80 6.78 7.73 6.87
C THR A 80 6.85 6.32 6.33
N SER A 81 5.92 5.99 5.43
CA SER A 81 5.89 4.68 4.78
C SER A 81 6.90 4.69 3.62
N GLN A 82 8.10 4.16 3.89
CA GLN A 82 9.12 3.95 2.86
C GLN A 82 9.05 2.52 2.35
N PHE A 83 9.24 2.37 1.04
CA PHE A 83 9.37 1.06 0.42
C PHE A 83 10.57 0.30 1.00
N LYS A 84 10.39 -1.00 1.24
CA LYS A 84 11.43 -1.89 1.75
C LYS A 84 11.46 -3.16 0.93
N ASN A 85 12.58 -3.41 0.26
CA ASN A 85 12.83 -4.64 -0.49
C ASN A 85 12.72 -5.89 0.39
N ILE A 86 13.16 -5.79 1.65
CA ILE A 86 13.11 -6.89 2.62
C ILE A 86 12.23 -6.48 3.80
N ILE A 87 11.30 -7.35 4.13
CA ILE A 87 10.39 -7.20 5.26
C ILE A 87 10.45 -8.42 6.16
N GLN A 88 10.01 -8.25 7.40
CA GLN A 88 9.82 -9.36 8.33
C GLN A 88 8.34 -9.45 8.71
N VAL A 89 7.77 -10.65 8.61
CA VAL A 89 6.41 -10.96 9.06
C VAL A 89 6.51 -12.18 9.99
N GLY A 90 6.20 -11.96 11.27
CA GLY A 90 6.50 -12.92 12.33
C GLY A 90 8.01 -13.14 12.46
N LYS A 91 8.45 -14.39 12.34
CA LYS A 91 9.88 -14.78 12.40
C LYS A 91 10.54 -14.94 11.02
N GLN A 92 9.76 -14.85 9.93
CA GLN A 92 10.24 -15.09 8.57
C GLN A 92 10.55 -13.78 7.86
N LYS A 93 11.67 -13.74 7.14
CA LYS A 93 12.01 -12.65 6.20
C LYS A 93 11.46 -12.95 4.81
N TYR A 94 10.95 -11.90 4.16
CA TYR A 94 10.44 -11.95 2.80
C TYR A 94 11.10 -10.85 1.97
N GLY A 95 11.44 -11.18 0.73
CA GLY A 95 12.01 -10.28 -0.25
C GLY A 95 10.95 -9.93 -1.29
N PHE A 96 10.97 -8.68 -1.76
CA PHE A 96 10.19 -8.21 -2.89
C PHE A 96 10.72 -8.85 -4.18
N ILE A 97 9.89 -8.97 -5.21
CA ILE A 97 10.35 -9.45 -6.52
C ILE A 97 11.43 -8.50 -7.07
N PRO A 98 12.68 -8.96 -7.29
CA PRO A 98 13.77 -8.07 -7.69
C PRO A 98 13.58 -7.49 -9.09
N ASN A 99 13.03 -8.29 -10.01
CA ASN A 99 12.76 -7.90 -11.39
C ASN A 99 11.29 -8.12 -11.75
N LEU A 100 10.53 -7.03 -11.93
CA LEU A 100 9.11 -7.11 -12.32
C LEU A 100 8.91 -7.58 -13.76
N GLU A 101 9.92 -7.49 -14.63
CA GLU A 101 9.86 -7.99 -16.01
C GLU A 101 9.88 -9.54 -16.07
N GLU A 102 10.35 -10.18 -14.99
CA GLU A 102 10.39 -11.65 -14.86
C GLU A 102 9.09 -12.22 -14.28
N LEU A 103 8.05 -11.39 -14.09
CA LEU A 103 6.72 -11.88 -13.74
C LEU A 103 6.20 -12.82 -14.83
N THR A 104 5.95 -14.06 -14.45
CA THR A 104 5.25 -15.04 -15.27
C THR A 104 3.80 -14.61 -15.52
N LEU A 105 3.22 -15.11 -16.60
CA LEU A 105 1.83 -14.86 -16.94
C LEU A 105 0.86 -15.29 -15.81
N GLY A 106 1.19 -16.37 -15.08
CA GLY A 106 0.39 -16.85 -13.95
C GLY A 106 0.39 -15.87 -12.79
N GLU A 107 1.57 -15.36 -12.38
CA GLU A 107 1.68 -14.37 -11.32
C GLU A 107 0.94 -13.07 -11.68
N TYR A 108 1.08 -12.61 -12.93
CA TYR A 108 0.37 -11.44 -13.43
C TYR A 108 -1.15 -11.66 -13.41
N ALA A 109 -1.64 -12.80 -13.90
CA ALA A 109 -3.05 -13.12 -13.91
C ALA A 109 -3.65 -13.17 -12.48
N ASP A 110 -2.91 -13.70 -11.51
CA ASP A 110 -3.34 -13.72 -10.12
C ASP A 110 -3.41 -12.31 -9.52
N ILE A 111 -2.39 -11.47 -9.74
CA ILE A 111 -2.42 -10.06 -9.31
C ILE A 111 -3.61 -9.34 -9.93
N GLU A 112 -3.81 -9.48 -11.25
CA GLU A 112 -4.90 -8.85 -11.98
C GLU A 112 -6.27 -9.31 -11.44
N HIS A 113 -6.42 -10.61 -11.21
CA HIS A 113 -7.63 -11.20 -10.65
C HIS A 113 -7.93 -10.63 -9.26
N PHE A 114 -6.93 -10.55 -8.37
CA PHE A 114 -7.11 -10.01 -7.02
C PHE A 114 -7.47 -8.53 -7.01
N ILE A 115 -6.89 -7.74 -7.91
CA ILE A 115 -7.25 -6.33 -8.08
C ILE A 115 -8.71 -6.21 -8.53
N LYS A 116 -9.12 -6.97 -9.56
CA LYS A 116 -10.51 -6.99 -10.07
C LYS A 116 -11.53 -7.38 -9.01
N GLN A 117 -11.18 -8.30 -8.12
CA GLN A 117 -12.03 -8.75 -7.00
C GLN A 117 -12.05 -7.78 -5.80
N GLY A 118 -11.36 -6.64 -5.90
CA GLY A 118 -11.24 -5.64 -4.84
C GLY A 118 -9.84 -5.64 -4.24
N ILE A 119 -9.09 -4.58 -4.54
CA ILE A 119 -7.71 -4.40 -4.08
C ILE A 119 -7.59 -4.41 -2.55
N GLU A 120 -8.52 -3.76 -1.85
CA GLU A 120 -8.50 -3.66 -0.38
C GLU A 120 -8.68 -5.03 0.28
N SER A 121 -9.68 -5.80 -0.16
CA SER A 121 -9.99 -7.12 0.41
C SER A 121 -8.92 -8.15 0.07
N ASN A 122 -8.24 -8.02 -1.08
CA ASN A 122 -7.24 -8.99 -1.54
C ASN A 122 -5.79 -8.51 -1.39
N MET A 123 -5.54 -7.42 -0.67
CA MET A 123 -4.20 -6.86 -0.48
C MET A 123 -3.21 -7.88 0.07
N HIS A 124 -3.63 -8.73 1.01
CA HIS A 124 -2.80 -9.79 1.59
C HIS A 124 -2.38 -10.86 0.56
N LYS A 125 -3.23 -11.12 -0.44
CA LYS A 125 -2.91 -12.03 -1.55
C LYS A 125 -1.97 -11.36 -2.55
N ILE A 126 -2.25 -10.12 -2.93
CA ILE A 126 -1.37 -9.33 -3.81
C ILE A 126 0.04 -9.26 -3.21
N MET A 127 0.15 -8.89 -1.92
CA MET A 127 1.42 -8.86 -1.22
C MET A 127 2.10 -10.24 -1.21
N SER A 128 1.37 -11.34 -1.09
CA SER A 128 1.95 -12.70 -1.11
C SER A 128 2.46 -13.17 -2.47
N VAL A 129 2.08 -12.51 -3.56
CA VAL A 129 2.71 -12.70 -4.87
C VAL A 129 4.00 -11.87 -4.93
N LEU A 130 3.92 -10.60 -4.50
CA LEU A 130 5.01 -9.62 -4.56
C LEU A 130 6.15 -9.86 -3.57
N TYR A 131 5.87 -10.44 -2.40
CA TYR A 131 6.86 -10.76 -1.38
C TYR A 131 6.87 -12.26 -1.12
N ARG A 132 8.07 -12.84 -1.16
CA ARG A 132 8.29 -14.28 -1.01
C ARG A 132 9.43 -14.56 -0.04
N PRO A 133 9.43 -15.73 0.64
CA PRO A 133 10.50 -16.09 1.54
C PRO A 133 11.86 -15.96 0.86
N ILE A 134 12.80 -15.34 1.55
CA ILE A 134 14.18 -15.26 1.09
C ILE A 134 14.83 -16.64 1.28
N THR A 135 15.44 -17.17 0.22
CA THR A 135 16.16 -18.45 0.25
C THR A 135 17.64 -18.25 0.50
N GLU A 136 18.23 -17.22 -0.11
CA GLU A 136 19.66 -16.92 -0.05
C GLU A 136 19.86 -15.41 0.04
N THR A 137 20.95 -15.00 0.70
CA THR A 137 21.35 -13.58 0.80
C THR A 137 22.85 -13.46 0.62
N GLU A 138 23.28 -12.56 -0.24
CA GLU A 138 24.69 -12.19 -0.43
C GLU A 138 24.81 -10.67 -0.46
N GLY A 139 25.28 -10.08 0.65
CA GLY A 139 25.32 -8.64 0.82
C GLY A 139 23.93 -8.00 0.71
N GLU A 140 23.74 -7.17 -0.32
CA GLU A 140 22.45 -6.52 -0.62
C GLU A 140 21.55 -7.36 -1.55
N PHE A 141 22.11 -8.40 -2.17
CA PHE A 141 21.39 -9.27 -3.08
C PHE A 141 20.71 -10.40 -2.32
N TYR A 142 19.55 -10.81 -2.82
CA TYR A 142 18.80 -11.92 -2.25
C TYR A 142 18.04 -12.67 -3.33
N SER A 143 17.87 -13.96 -3.10
CA SER A 143 16.99 -14.82 -3.89
C SER A 143 15.71 -15.08 -3.10
N ILE A 144 14.62 -15.25 -3.82
CA ILE A 144 13.32 -15.55 -3.24
C ILE A 144 12.80 -16.89 -3.73
N GLU A 145 11.96 -17.52 -2.92
CA GLU A 145 11.28 -18.76 -3.29
C GLU A 145 10.51 -18.61 -4.61
N ALA A 146 10.52 -19.68 -5.42
CA ALA A 146 9.73 -19.76 -6.64
C ALA A 146 8.24 -19.58 -6.36
N TYR A 147 7.50 -19.09 -7.37
CA TYR A 147 6.07 -18.94 -7.25
C TYR A 147 5.37 -20.31 -7.25
N ASP A 148 4.50 -20.50 -6.27
CA ASP A 148 3.59 -21.64 -6.20
C ASP A 148 2.27 -21.20 -5.59
N ASN A 149 1.16 -21.71 -6.14
CA ASN A 149 -0.18 -21.35 -5.71
C ASN A 149 -0.49 -21.86 -4.29
N THR A 150 0.08 -22.99 -3.88
CA THR A 150 -0.14 -23.54 -2.54
C THR A 150 0.62 -22.73 -1.48
N SER A 151 1.89 -22.42 -1.73
CA SER A 151 2.72 -21.58 -0.87
C SER A 151 2.16 -20.16 -0.78
N MET A 152 1.68 -19.58 -1.89
CA MET A 152 1.03 -18.27 -1.94
C MET A 152 -0.22 -18.23 -1.06
N ARG A 153 -1.11 -19.23 -1.13
CA ARG A 153 -2.30 -19.30 -0.26
C ARG A 153 -1.94 -19.34 1.23
N LEU A 154 -0.93 -20.12 1.63
CA LEU A 154 -0.49 -20.17 3.03
C LEU A 154 0.16 -18.86 3.46
N ARG A 155 0.97 -18.26 2.59
CA ARG A 155 1.67 -16.99 2.82
C ARG A 155 0.68 -15.82 2.95
N SER A 156 -0.34 -15.76 2.11
CA SER A 156 -1.37 -14.71 2.16
C SER A 156 -2.09 -14.65 3.51
N LYS A 157 -2.32 -15.80 4.16
CA LYS A 157 -2.89 -15.85 5.52
C LYS A 157 -1.93 -15.25 6.55
N LYS A 158 -0.63 -15.55 6.47
CA LYS A 158 0.40 -14.96 7.34
C LYS A 158 0.50 -13.45 7.12
N PHE A 159 0.26 -12.97 5.90
CA PHE A 159 0.36 -11.56 5.56
C PHE A 159 -0.79 -10.70 6.11
N LEU A 160 -1.82 -11.30 6.70
CA LEU A 160 -2.78 -10.54 7.52
C LEU A 160 -2.09 -9.84 8.71
N ASP A 161 -0.98 -10.40 9.20
CA ASP A 161 -0.15 -9.84 10.27
C ASP A 161 0.96 -8.90 9.76
N MET A 162 1.10 -8.74 8.45
CA MET A 162 2.01 -7.77 7.82
C MET A 162 1.71 -6.37 8.35
N LYS A 163 2.72 -5.53 8.55
CA LYS A 163 2.50 -4.16 9.04
C LYS A 163 1.93 -3.29 7.94
N ALA A 164 0.95 -2.44 8.28
CA ALA A 164 0.34 -1.51 7.33
C ALA A 164 1.38 -0.62 6.63
N GLU A 165 2.41 -0.18 7.36
CA GLU A 165 3.51 0.62 6.79
C GLU A 165 4.28 -0.12 5.67
N GLN A 166 4.43 -1.44 5.76
CA GLN A 166 5.08 -2.25 4.71
C GLN A 166 4.22 -2.28 3.44
N VAL A 167 2.91 -2.43 3.61
CA VAL A 167 1.92 -2.42 2.53
C VAL A 167 1.88 -1.05 1.85
N GLU A 168 1.80 0.02 2.65
CA GLU A 168 1.82 1.40 2.18
C GLU A 168 3.12 1.74 1.46
N GLY A 169 4.27 1.27 1.95
CA GLY A 169 5.55 1.45 1.26
C GLY A 169 5.55 0.83 -0.14
N ALA A 170 4.98 -0.37 -0.30
CA ALA A 170 4.82 -0.99 -1.62
C ALA A 170 3.83 -0.24 -2.52
N LEU A 171 2.73 0.30 -1.96
CA LEU A 171 1.80 1.15 -2.73
C LEU A 171 2.47 2.44 -3.22
N VAL A 172 3.27 3.09 -2.36
CA VAL A 172 4.06 4.27 -2.73
C VAL A 172 5.07 3.95 -3.82
N PHE A 173 5.72 2.78 -3.76
CA PHE A 173 6.59 2.30 -4.82
C PHE A 173 5.84 2.22 -6.17
N PHE A 174 4.69 1.54 -6.25
CA PHE A 174 3.94 1.43 -7.51
C PHE A 174 3.38 2.77 -8.00
N TRP A 175 2.95 3.64 -7.09
CA TRP A 175 2.55 5.01 -7.44
C TRP A 175 3.71 5.79 -8.09
N THR A 176 4.90 5.67 -7.50
CA THR A 176 6.11 6.34 -7.98
C THR A 176 6.53 5.76 -9.33
N LEU A 177 6.57 4.43 -9.45
CA LEU A 177 6.86 3.72 -10.69
C LEU A 177 5.90 4.13 -11.81
N GLY A 178 4.59 4.13 -11.57
CA GLY A 178 3.59 4.53 -12.55
C GLY A 178 3.78 5.98 -13.03
N LYS A 179 4.12 6.89 -12.10
CA LYS A 179 4.42 8.29 -12.43
C LYS A 179 5.67 8.41 -13.31
N GLU A 180 6.77 7.75 -12.94
CA GLU A 180 8.03 7.73 -13.70
C GLU A 180 7.82 7.17 -15.12
N LEU A 181 7.07 6.07 -15.25
CA LEU A 181 6.74 5.47 -16.54
C LEU A 181 5.91 6.40 -17.41
N LEU A 182 4.91 7.09 -16.84
CA LEU A 182 4.09 8.06 -17.57
C LEU A 182 4.93 9.24 -18.08
N THR A 183 5.80 9.80 -17.24
CA THR A 183 6.73 10.87 -17.63
C THR A 183 7.68 10.41 -18.73
N THR A 184 8.25 9.20 -18.59
CA THR A 184 9.15 8.62 -19.58
C THR A 184 8.47 8.41 -20.93
N LEU A 185 7.22 7.91 -20.92
CA LEU A 185 6.41 7.74 -22.13
C LEU A 185 6.17 9.09 -22.83
N GLN A 186 5.82 10.14 -22.09
CA GLN A 186 5.62 11.49 -22.64
C GLN A 186 6.89 12.05 -23.28
N LEU A 187 8.05 11.87 -22.65
CA LEU A 187 9.35 12.28 -23.18
C LEU A 187 9.69 11.52 -24.47
N TYR A 188 9.47 10.21 -24.47
CA TYR A 188 9.69 9.36 -25.65
C TYR A 188 8.83 9.77 -26.84
N LEU A 189 7.52 10.00 -26.61
CA LEU A 189 6.58 10.43 -27.64
C LEU A 189 6.96 11.81 -28.20
N SER A 190 7.29 12.77 -27.33
CA SER A 190 7.76 14.10 -27.74
C SER A 190 9.02 14.02 -28.62
N LYS A 191 9.99 13.19 -28.22
CA LYS A 191 11.22 12.96 -29.00
C LYS A 191 10.93 12.33 -30.37
N LYS A 192 9.98 11.39 -30.44
CA LYS A 192 9.54 10.79 -31.71
C LYS A 192 8.87 11.82 -32.62
N LEU A 193 8.02 12.68 -32.07
CA LEU A 193 7.34 13.74 -32.82
C LEU A 193 8.35 14.75 -33.40
N GLU A 194 9.31 15.21 -32.59
CA GLU A 194 10.34 16.14 -33.07
C GLU A 194 11.21 15.52 -34.18
N LYS A 195 11.57 14.24 -34.06
CA LYS A 195 12.25 13.52 -35.14
C LYS A 195 11.41 13.44 -36.42
N ALA A 196 10.11 13.16 -36.30
CA ALA A 196 9.21 13.11 -37.44
C ALA A 196 9.07 14.48 -38.13
N LYS A 197 8.96 15.57 -37.36
CA LYS A 197 8.96 16.94 -37.89
C LYS A 197 10.27 17.27 -38.61
N GLN A 198 11.41 16.96 -38.01
CA GLN A 198 12.72 17.18 -38.63
C GLN A 198 12.87 16.41 -39.94
N GLN A 199 12.39 15.17 -40.01
CA GLN A 199 12.39 14.38 -41.22
C GLN A 199 11.50 15.01 -42.30
N LEU A 200 10.26 15.38 -41.96
CA LEU A 200 9.35 16.05 -42.88
C LEU A 200 9.94 17.35 -43.44
N THR A 201 10.57 18.17 -42.60
CA THR A 201 11.23 19.40 -43.06
C THR A 201 12.38 19.12 -44.03
N LYS A 202 13.18 18.07 -43.79
CA LYS A 202 14.25 17.65 -44.71
C LYS A 202 13.68 17.15 -46.04
N ASP A 203 12.60 16.37 -46.00
CA ASP A 203 11.95 15.84 -47.20
C ASP A 203 11.30 16.95 -48.04
N LEU A 204 10.74 17.98 -47.40
CA LEU A 204 10.23 19.17 -48.09
C LEU A 204 11.34 20.04 -48.70
N GLN A 205 12.48 20.17 -48.03
CA GLN A 205 13.63 20.94 -48.54
C GLN A 205 14.32 20.25 -49.74
N THR A 206 14.32 18.92 -49.78
CA THR A 206 14.96 18.15 -50.87
C THR A 206 14.09 18.08 -52.13
N ASN A 207 12.76 18.08 -51.99
CA ASN A 207 11.83 18.02 -53.13
C ASN A 207 11.49 19.39 -53.75
N GLY A 208 11.91 20.49 -53.13
CA GLY A 208 11.64 21.87 -53.60
C GLY A 208 12.61 22.41 -54.66
N VAL A 209 13.62 21.64 -55.08
CA VAL A 209 14.70 22.12 -55.97
C VAL A 209 14.43 21.83 -57.47
N GLY A 210 13.26 21.26 -57.81
CA GLY A 210 12.93 20.81 -59.17
C GLY A 210 12.01 21.72 -60.01
N LEU A 211 11.75 22.95 -59.58
CA LEU A 211 10.91 23.91 -60.31
C LEU A 211 11.69 25.21 -60.54
N ALA A 212 12.64 25.18 -61.48
CA ALA A 212 13.29 26.36 -62.04
C ALA A 212 13.54 26.14 -63.53
#